data_AF-A0A1F8QVT4-F1
#
_entry.id   AF-A0A1F8QVT4-F1
#
_cell.length_a   1.000
_cell.length_b   1.000
_cell.length_c   1.000
_cell.angle_alpha   90.00
_cell.angle_beta   90.00
_cell.angle_gamma   90.00
#
_symmetry.space_group_name_H-M   'P 1'
#
loop_
_entity.id
_entity.type
_entity.pdbx_description
1 polymer ?
#
loop_
_entity_poly.entity_id
_entity_poly.type
_entity_poly.pdbx_seq_one_letter_code
_entity_poly.pdbx_strand_id
1 'polypeptide(L)'
;MDDEAIFDSVRRTHRIAVADTAWRSFGAGSEIISRVAQNVLRYLDSPARIVASPDVPSPVSSALERRFYPGVDDIVNTVIDMVRGKAVPVRTGHQDKPIDEEFHGPF
;
A
#
# COMPACT_ATOMS: atom_id res chain seq x y z
N MET A 1 -15.41 -6.94 -8.14
CA MET A 1 -14.18 -7.57 -7.63
C MET A 1 -14.16 -8.99 -8.14
N ASP A 2 -13.02 -9.47 -8.63
CA ASP A 2 -12.86 -10.83 -9.15
C ASP A 2 -12.16 -11.68 -8.09
N ASP A 3 -12.96 -12.32 -7.24
CA ASP A 3 -12.47 -13.06 -6.08
C ASP A 3 -11.73 -14.33 -6.50
N GLU A 4 -12.16 -15.00 -7.56
CA GLU A 4 -11.56 -16.24 -8.05
C GLU A 4 -10.12 -16.02 -8.51
N ALA A 5 -9.90 -14.99 -9.34
CA ALA A 5 -8.56 -14.64 -9.79
C ALA A 5 -7.62 -14.27 -8.63
N ILE A 6 -8.12 -13.55 -7.62
CA ILE A 6 -7.36 -13.20 -6.42
C ILE A 6 -7.01 -14.47 -5.63
N PHE A 7 -7.99 -15.34 -5.37
CA PHE A 7 -7.79 -16.55 -4.60
C PHE A 7 -6.81 -17.52 -5.28
N ASP A 8 -6.87 -17.66 -6.60
CA ASP A 8 -5.94 -18.50 -7.35
C ASP A 8 -4.51 -17.94 -7.32
N SER A 9 -4.37 -16.62 -7.42
CA SER A 9 -3.06 -15.96 -7.24
C SER A 9 -2.51 -16.19 -5.82
N VAL A 10 -3.34 -16.06 -4.78
CA VAL A 10 -2.95 -16.32 -3.39
C VAL A 10 -2.54 -17.79 -3.18
N ARG A 11 -3.30 -18.75 -3.73
CA ARG A 11 -2.96 -20.18 -3.65
C ARG A 11 -1.62 -20.50 -4.28
N ARG A 12 -1.25 -19.77 -5.35
CA ARG A 12 0.02 -19.97 -6.07
C ARG A 12 1.20 -19.26 -5.41
N THR A 13 0.98 -18.06 -4.85
CA THR A 13 2.06 -17.18 -4.36
C THR A 13 2.20 -17.17 -2.85
N HIS A 14 1.22 -17.71 -2.13
CA HIS A 14 1.14 -17.80 -0.68
C HIS A 14 1.21 -16.45 0.07
N ARG A 15 1.04 -15.33 -0.64
CA ARG A 15 1.23 -13.97 -0.12
C ARG A 15 0.28 -13.01 -0.82
N ILE A 16 -0.09 -11.92 -0.14
CA ILE A 16 -0.89 -10.85 -0.74
C ILE A 16 -0.52 -9.49 -0.17
N ALA A 17 -0.35 -8.53 -1.07
CA ALA A 17 -0.28 -7.11 -0.76
C ALA A 17 -1.28 -6.37 -1.65
N VAL A 18 -2.00 -5.41 -1.07
CA VAL A 18 -2.93 -4.54 -1.81
C VAL A 18 -2.38 -3.12 -1.77
N ALA A 19 -2.29 -2.48 -2.93
CA ALA A 19 -1.98 -1.06 -3.05
C ALA A 19 -3.27 -0.30 -3.41
N ASP A 20 -3.62 0.70 -2.62
CA ASP A 20 -4.84 1.51 -2.76
C ASP A 20 -4.51 2.97 -2.46
N THR A 21 -5.05 3.91 -3.24
CA THR A 21 -4.85 5.35 -3.00
C THR A 21 -5.78 5.91 -1.94
N ALA A 22 -6.85 5.20 -1.62
CA ALA A 22 -7.79 5.59 -0.57
C ALA A 22 -7.19 5.43 0.83
N TRP A 23 -7.97 5.80 1.84
CA TRP A 23 -7.63 5.52 3.23
C TRP A 23 -7.48 4.02 3.47
N ARG A 24 -6.52 3.69 4.32
CA ARG A 24 -6.23 2.32 4.72
C ARG A 24 -7.44 1.67 5.37
N SER A 25 -8.08 2.38 6.29
CA SER A 25 -9.24 1.87 7.02
C SER A 25 -10.49 1.92 6.16
N PHE A 26 -11.27 0.84 6.19
CA PHE A 26 -12.56 0.72 5.50
C PHE A 26 -12.50 0.91 3.96
N GLY A 27 -11.30 0.89 3.37
CA GLY A 27 -11.09 0.95 1.92
C GLY A 27 -11.27 -0.40 1.22
N ALA A 28 -11.12 -0.41 -0.10
CA ALA A 28 -11.24 -1.61 -0.92
C ALA A 28 -10.21 -2.69 -0.53
N GLY A 29 -9.00 -2.26 -0.16
CA GLY A 29 -7.98 -3.17 0.36
C GLY A 29 -8.42 -3.94 1.60
N SER A 30 -9.18 -3.31 2.50
CA SER A 30 -9.68 -3.99 3.71
C SER A 30 -10.68 -5.09 3.37
N GLU A 31 -11.58 -4.84 2.41
CA GLU A 31 -12.55 -5.83 1.93
C GLU A 31 -11.86 -7.01 1.21
N ILE A 32 -10.89 -6.72 0.33
CA ILE A 32 -10.10 -7.77 -0.36
C ILE A 32 -9.44 -8.70 0.67
N ILE A 33 -8.76 -8.13 1.67
CA ILE A 33 -8.07 -8.92 2.70
C ILE A 33 -9.08 -9.69 3.57
N SER A 34 -10.23 -9.10 3.91
CA SER A 34 -11.29 -9.78 4.65
C SER A 34 -11.79 -11.03 3.90
N ARG A 35 -12.04 -10.93 2.60
CA ARG A 35 -12.49 -12.08 1.79
C ARG A 35 -11.42 -13.15 1.65
N VAL A 36 -10.16 -12.76 1.46
CA VAL A 36 -9.03 -13.68 1.41
C VAL A 36 -8.90 -14.43 2.74
N ALA A 37 -9.02 -13.72 3.87
CA ALA A 37 -8.98 -14.32 5.20
C ALA A 37 -10.14 -15.28 5.46
N GLN A 38 -11.35 -14.99 4.95
CA GLN A 38 -12.50 -15.88 5.13
C GLN A 38 -12.41 -17.15 4.27
N ASN A 39 -11.85 -17.06 3.06
CA ASN A 39 -11.96 -18.14 2.07
C ASN A 39 -10.67 -18.95 1.86
N VAL A 40 -9.50 -18.31 1.99
CA VAL A 40 -8.21 -18.92 1.60
C VAL A 40 -7.06 -18.60 2.56
N LEU A 41 -7.35 -18.22 3.81
CA LEU A 41 -6.33 -17.90 4.84
C LEU A 41 -5.26 -18.99 4.98
N ARG A 42 -5.65 -20.26 4.88
CA ARG A 42 -4.74 -21.42 5.02
C ARG A 42 -3.58 -21.44 4.03
N TYR A 43 -3.67 -20.69 2.93
CA TYR A 43 -2.63 -20.60 1.92
C TYR A 43 -1.63 -19.47 2.18
N LEU A 44 -1.86 -18.59 3.16
CA LEU A 44 -0.96 -17.48 3.44
C LEU A 44 0.18 -17.91 4.37
N ASP A 45 1.41 -17.78 3.87
CA ASP A 45 2.65 -18.03 4.64
C ASP A 45 3.15 -16.76 5.36
N SER A 46 2.49 -15.62 5.13
CA SER A 46 2.83 -14.32 5.71
C SER A 46 1.57 -13.49 5.91
N PRO A 47 1.56 -12.59 6.92
CA PRO A 47 0.49 -11.61 7.07
C PRO A 47 0.28 -10.82 5.77
N ALA A 48 -0.99 -10.61 5.43
CA ALA A 48 -1.39 -9.71 4.35
C ALA A 48 -0.95 -8.26 4.65
N ARG A 49 -0.67 -7.50 3.59
CA ARG A 49 -0.28 -6.09 3.68
C ARG A 49 -1.20 -5.18 2.87
N ILE A 50 -1.42 -3.98 3.37
CA ILE A 50 -2.14 -2.91 2.67
C ILE A 50 -1.22 -1.69 2.64
N VAL A 51 -0.89 -1.24 1.44
CA VAL A 51 -0.14 -0.01 1.14
C VAL A 51 -1.18 1.02 0.72
N ALA A 52 -1.55 1.90 1.64
CA ALA A 52 -2.62 2.86 1.43
C ALA A 52 -2.36 4.18 2.16
N SER A 53 -3.09 5.22 1.78
CA SER A 53 -2.99 6.53 2.40
C SER A 53 -3.37 6.47 3.88
N PRO A 54 -2.74 7.29 4.74
CA PRO A 54 -3.08 7.34 6.15
C PRO A 54 -4.51 7.85 6.36
N ASP A 55 -5.15 7.45 7.47
CA ASP A 55 -6.53 7.82 7.82
C ASP A 55 -6.61 9.26 8.37
N VAL A 56 -6.11 10.21 7.58
CA VAL A 56 -6.15 11.64 7.87
C VAL A 56 -6.62 12.39 6.63
N PRO A 57 -7.18 13.61 6.76
CA PRO A 57 -7.56 14.42 5.61
C PRO A 57 -6.39 14.65 4.65
N SER A 58 -6.68 14.65 3.35
CA SER A 58 -5.67 14.94 2.34
C SER A 58 -5.11 16.35 2.55
N PRO A 59 -3.78 16.52 2.59
CA PRO A 59 -3.18 17.83 2.65
C PRO A 59 -3.32 18.56 1.31
N VAL A 60 -3.11 19.87 1.34
CA VAL A 60 -3.09 20.74 0.14
C VAL A 60 -1.71 21.28 -0.17
N SER A 61 -0.74 21.14 0.75
CA SER A 61 0.63 21.59 0.51
C SER A 61 1.41 20.50 -0.19
N SER A 62 2.14 20.87 -1.24
CA SER A 62 2.93 19.93 -2.04
C SER A 62 3.93 19.12 -1.19
N ALA A 63 4.50 19.76 -0.17
CA ALA A 63 5.39 19.10 0.79
C ALA A 63 4.70 17.98 1.58
N LEU A 64 3.45 18.17 1.99
CA LEU A 64 2.70 17.15 2.73
C LEU A 64 2.10 16.10 1.79
N GLU A 65 1.68 16.46 0.58
CA GLU A 65 1.15 15.51 -0.41
C GLU A 65 2.17 14.42 -0.76
N ARG A 66 3.44 14.80 -0.95
CA ARG A 66 4.54 13.85 -1.19
C ARG A 66 4.74 12.82 -0.07
N ARG A 67 4.33 13.18 1.15
CA ARG A 67 4.40 12.30 2.32
C ARG A 67 3.11 11.52 2.56
N PHE A 68 1.98 12.05 2.08
CA PHE A 68 0.66 11.50 2.31
C PHE A 68 0.37 10.31 1.39
N TYR A 69 0.68 10.43 0.10
CA TYR A 69 0.39 9.37 -0.88
C TYR A 69 1.52 8.32 -0.92
N PRO A 70 1.21 7.03 -0.74
CA PRO A 70 2.19 5.96 -0.93
C PRO A 70 2.71 5.93 -2.36
N GLY A 71 4.02 5.74 -2.51
CA GLY A 71 4.69 5.65 -3.81
C GLY A 71 5.21 4.25 -4.14
N VAL A 72 5.97 4.19 -5.23
CA VAL A 72 6.61 2.95 -5.71
C VAL A 72 7.52 2.34 -4.64
N ASP A 73 8.30 3.16 -3.94
CA ASP A 73 9.22 2.70 -2.90
C ASP A 73 8.48 2.02 -1.73
N ASP A 74 7.31 2.54 -1.33
CA ASP A 74 6.48 1.94 -0.27
C ASP A 74 6.02 0.53 -0.67
N ILE A 75 5.59 0.35 -1.92
CA ILE A 75 5.15 -0.95 -2.46
C ILE A 75 6.34 -1.91 -2.51
N VAL A 76 7.46 -1.50 -3.10
CA VAL A 76 8.66 -2.36 -3.24
C VAL A 76 9.18 -2.78 -1.87
N ASN A 77 9.32 -1.85 -0.93
CA ASN A 77 9.78 -2.14 0.42
C ASN A 77 8.84 -3.10 1.14
N THR A 78 7.52 -2.93 0.99
CA THR A 78 6.52 -3.84 1.56
C THR A 78 6.64 -5.25 0.99
N VAL A 79 6.81 -5.40 -0.32
CA VAL A 79 6.96 -6.73 -0.95
C VAL A 79 8.28 -7.38 -0.55
N ILE A 80 9.37 -6.63 -0.48
CA ILE A 80 10.68 -7.13 -0.03
C ILE A 80 10.62 -7.59 1.42
N ASP A 81 9.98 -6.82 2.31
CA ASP A 81 9.73 -7.16 3.72
C ASP A 81 9.03 -8.52 3.82
N MET A 82 7.93 -8.67 3.08
CA MET A 82 7.16 -9.91 3.06
C MET A 82 8.04 -11.09 2.64
N VAL A 83 8.76 -10.98 1.52
CA VAL A 83 9.57 -12.10 0.98
C VAL A 83 10.76 -12.45 1.88
N ARG A 84 11.43 -11.45 2.48
CA ARG A 84 12.66 -11.66 3.25
C ARG A 84 12.43 -11.96 4.74
N GLY A 85 11.20 -11.81 5.25
CA GLY A 85 10.85 -12.14 6.63
C GLY A 85 11.48 -11.26 7.70
N LYS A 86 11.97 -10.07 7.34
CA LYS A 86 12.49 -9.07 8.29
C LYS A 86 11.55 -7.88 8.28
N ALA A 87 10.96 -7.56 9.42
CA ALA A 87 10.19 -6.33 9.64
C ALA A 87 11.05 -5.10 9.26
N VAL A 88 10.90 -4.60 8.05
CA VAL A 88 11.43 -3.30 7.65
C VAL A 88 10.44 -2.28 8.21
N PRO A 89 10.87 -1.34 9.08
CA PRO A 89 9.99 -0.28 9.51
C PRO A 89 9.46 0.42 8.25
N VAL A 90 8.15 0.51 8.11
CA VAL A 90 7.50 1.20 6.99
C VAL A 90 8.09 2.60 6.93
N ARG A 91 9.03 2.80 6.00
CA ARG A 91 9.53 4.12 5.66
C ARG A 91 8.41 4.75 4.86
N THR A 92 7.46 5.35 5.57
CA THR A 92 6.70 6.43 4.94
C THR A 92 7.76 7.42 4.42
N GLY A 93 7.58 7.97 3.23
CA GLY A 93 8.45 8.99 2.65
C GLY A 93 8.96 8.66 1.27
N HIS A 94 8.32 9.27 0.28
CA HIS A 94 8.89 9.45 -1.05
C HIS A 94 10.23 10.21 -0.94
N GLN A 95 11.24 9.84 -1.75
CA GLN A 95 12.46 10.64 -1.84
C GLN A 95 12.09 12.07 -2.24
N ASP A 96 12.60 13.05 -1.49
CA ASP A 96 12.48 14.48 -1.77
C ASP A 96 13.18 14.83 -3.09
N LYS A 97 12.54 14.57 -4.23
CA LYS A 97 12.85 15.28 -5.46
C LYS A 97 11.84 16.42 -5.61
N PRO A 98 12.29 17.68 -5.68
CA PRO A 98 11.40 18.79 -5.97
C PRO A 98 10.73 18.53 -7.32
N ILE A 99 9.40 18.46 -7.30
CA ILE A 99 8.60 18.61 -8.51
C ILE A 99 8.43 20.13 -8.58
N ASP A 100 9.15 20.74 -9.52
CA ASP A 100 9.35 22.18 -9.72
C ASP A 100 10.28 22.91 -8.73
N GLU A 101 11.52 23.14 -9.17
CA GLU A 101 12.32 24.31 -8.75
C GLU A 101 11.78 25.63 -9.36
N GLU A 102 10.88 25.54 -10.34
CA GLU A 102 10.39 26.66 -11.17
C GLU A 102 8.94 27.10 -10.90
N PHE A 103 8.28 26.60 -9.84
CA PHE A 103 6.92 27.02 -9.52
C PHE A 103 6.90 28.46 -8.96
N HIS A 104 6.69 29.42 -9.87
CA HIS A 104 6.38 30.81 -9.56
C HIS A 104 4.87 31.02 -9.71
N GLY A 105 4.10 30.55 -8.72
CA GLY A 105 2.67 30.85 -8.65
C GLY A 105 2.40 32.33 -8.34
N PRO A 106 1.13 32.77 -8.33
CA PRO A 106 0.76 34.13 -7.91
C PRO A 106 0.87 34.35 -6.38
N PHE A 107 1.30 33.34 -5.62
CA PHE A 107 1.70 33.40 -4.21
C PHE A 107 3.13 32.88 -4.07
#